data_AF-A0A9X2ZN14-F1
#
_entry.id   AF-A0A9X2ZN14-F1
#
_cell.length_a   1.000
_cell.length_b   1.000
_cell.length_c   1.000
_cell.angle_alpha   90.00
_cell.angle_beta   90.00
_cell.angle_gamma   90.00
#
_symmetry.space_group_name_H-M   'P 1'
#
loop_
_entity.id
_entity.type
_entity.pdbx_description
1 polymer ?
#
loop_
_entity_poly.entity_id
_entity_poly.type
_entity_poly.pdbx_seq_one_letter_code
_entity_poly.pdbx_strand_id
1 'polypeptide(L)'
;MNTATKSKHIGRNISRIRELRGMKQEALAIAIGISQQSISNIEGSEIVDDEKLQKIAEVLGVSAEAIKNYSDETVLNIINNTFSSHDNSTINAINVQPNFNPLDKVVELYERLVLAEKEKVEYLEKLLKGK
;
A
#
# COMPACT_ATOMS: atom_id res chain seq x y z
N MET A 1 32.99 -12.88 -11.71
CA MET A 1 32.53 -12.09 -10.53
C MET A 1 31.68 -13.02 -9.68
N ASN A 2 32.05 -13.23 -8.41
CA ASN A 2 31.28 -14.07 -7.49
C ASN A 2 29.95 -13.38 -7.16
N THR A 3 28.86 -13.77 -7.81
CA THR A 3 27.50 -13.49 -7.33
C THR A 3 27.21 -14.48 -6.20
N ALA A 4 27.87 -14.31 -5.06
CA ALA A 4 27.45 -14.94 -3.84
C ALA A 4 25.99 -14.51 -3.62
N THR A 5 25.07 -15.46 -3.66
CA THR A 5 23.65 -15.26 -3.37
C THR A 5 23.55 -14.70 -1.96
N LYS A 6 23.53 -13.36 -1.86
CA LYS A 6 23.42 -12.65 -0.59
C LYS A 6 22.13 -13.14 0.05
N SER A 7 22.27 -13.90 1.13
CA SER A 7 21.15 -14.44 1.87
C SER A 7 20.16 -13.31 2.15
N LYS A 8 18.91 -13.48 1.68
CA LYS A 8 17.91 -12.42 1.71
C LYS A 8 17.42 -12.30 3.15
N HIS A 9 17.72 -11.19 3.79
CA HIS A 9 17.32 -10.94 5.17
C HIS A 9 15.84 -10.53 5.23
N ILE A 10 14.96 -11.50 5.48
CA ILE A 10 13.50 -11.31 5.43
C ILE A 10 13.02 -10.25 6.42
N GLY A 11 13.56 -10.22 7.64
CA GLY A 11 13.22 -9.20 8.63
C GLY A 11 13.48 -7.77 8.16
N ARG A 12 14.57 -7.55 7.41
CA ARG A 12 14.94 -6.22 6.91
C ARG A 12 14.01 -5.79 5.77
N ASN A 13 13.57 -6.73 4.95
CA ASN A 13 12.53 -6.49 3.95
C ASN A 13 11.20 -6.09 4.61
N ILE A 14 10.81 -6.76 5.70
CA ILE A 14 9.62 -6.41 6.49
C ILE A 14 9.73 -4.97 7.02
N SER A 15 10.86 -4.61 7.65
CA SER A 15 11.09 -3.24 8.14
C SER A 15 10.94 -2.21 7.03
N ARG A 16 11.50 -2.49 5.86
CA ARG A 16 11.49 -1.56 4.74
C ARG A 16 10.09 -1.36 4.16
N ILE A 17 9.34 -2.45 3.96
CA ILE A 17 7.95 -2.38 3.51
C ILE A 17 7.08 -1.66 4.54
N ARG A 18 7.28 -1.93 5.84
CA ARG A 18 6.57 -1.25 6.92
C ARG A 18 6.81 0.27 6.90
N GLU A 19 8.06 0.69 6.73
CA GLU A 19 8.43 2.11 6.61
C GLU A 19 7.80 2.77 5.38
N LEU A 20 7.80 2.08 4.23
CA LEU A 20 7.15 2.57 3.00
C LEU A 20 5.63 2.73 3.18
N ARG A 21 5.01 1.91 4.03
CA ARG A 21 3.60 2.05 4.43
C ARG A 21 3.37 3.12 5.50
N GLY A 22 4.41 3.81 5.98
CA GLY A 22 4.31 4.81 7.04
C GLY A 22 3.89 4.25 8.40
N MET A 23 4.07 2.94 8.63
CA MET A 23 3.57 2.24 9.81
C MET A 23 4.67 2.17 10.89
N LYS A 24 4.32 2.47 12.15
CA LYS A 24 5.23 2.27 13.30
C LYS A 24 5.30 0.79 13.69
N GLN A 25 6.43 0.36 14.26
CA GLN A 25 6.59 -0.99 14.79
C GLN A 25 5.49 -1.36 15.80
N GLU A 26 5.14 -0.43 16.69
CA GLU A 26 4.06 -0.61 17.67
C GLU A 26 2.70 -0.87 17.01
N ALA A 27 2.38 -0.14 15.93
CA ALA A 27 1.13 -0.33 15.20
C ALA A 27 1.06 -1.71 14.53
N LEU A 28 2.16 -2.17 13.92
CA LEU A 28 2.26 -3.51 13.35
C LEU A 28 2.12 -4.60 14.43
N ALA A 29 2.75 -4.38 15.59
CA ALA A 29 2.69 -5.30 16.71
C ALA A 29 1.26 -5.43 17.27
N ILE A 30 0.55 -4.31 17.45
CA ILE A 30 -0.86 -4.28 17.88
C ILE A 30 -1.74 -5.05 16.88
N ALA A 31 -1.56 -4.82 15.58
CA ALA A 31 -2.35 -5.46 14.54
C ALA A 31 -2.21 -6.99 14.50
N ILE A 32 -1.03 -7.51 14.87
CA ILE A 32 -0.73 -8.96 14.87
C ILE A 32 -0.90 -9.57 16.28
N GLY A 33 -1.20 -8.75 17.28
CA GLY A 33 -1.41 -9.19 18.67
C GLY A 33 -0.13 -9.63 19.38
N ILE A 34 1.01 -9.02 19.04
CA ILE A 34 2.31 -9.30 19.68
C ILE A 34 2.93 -8.02 20.26
N SER A 35 4.04 -8.17 21.00
CA SER A 35 4.74 -7.01 21.56
C SER A 35 5.57 -6.28 20.51
N GLN A 36 5.79 -4.97 20.69
CA GLN A 36 6.68 -4.20 19.83
C GLN A 36 8.12 -4.74 19.85
N GLN A 37 8.59 -5.26 20.99
CA GLN A 37 9.89 -5.94 21.06
C GLN A 37 9.94 -7.19 20.17
N SER A 38 8.84 -7.96 20.11
CA SER A 38 8.74 -9.12 19.22
C SER A 38 8.85 -8.71 17.75
N ILE A 39 8.23 -7.59 17.34
CA ILE A 39 8.36 -7.10 15.97
C ILE A 39 9.79 -6.64 15.67
N SER A 40 10.44 -5.94 16.61
CA SER A 40 11.84 -5.52 16.46
C SER A 40 12.76 -6.73 16.28
N ASN A 41 12.52 -7.80 17.03
CA ASN A 41 13.28 -9.05 16.91
C ASN A 41 13.03 -9.75 15.57
N ILE A 42 11.78 -9.74 15.08
CA ILE A 42 11.44 -10.28 13.75
C ILE A 42 12.14 -9.49 12.64
N GLU A 43 12.13 -8.16 12.72
CA GLU A 43 12.79 -7.29 11.74
C GLU A 43 14.32 -7.46 11.74
N GLY A 44 14.90 -7.82 12.90
CA GLY A 44 16.30 -8.19 13.04
C GLY A 44 16.65 -9.62 12.64
N SER A 45 15.66 -10.46 12.29
CA SER A 45 15.88 -11.86 11.94
C SER A 45 16.05 -12.07 10.44
N GLU A 46 17.05 -12.85 10.05
CA GLU A 46 17.29 -13.19 8.65
C GLU A 46 16.19 -14.11 8.09
N ILE A 47 15.70 -15.02 8.93
CA ILE A 47 14.64 -15.99 8.62
C ILE A 47 13.42 -15.69 9.49
N VAL A 48 12.23 -15.72 8.89
CA VAL A 48 10.96 -15.57 9.58
C VAL A 48 10.09 -16.76 9.22
N ASP A 49 9.44 -17.34 10.22
CA ASP A 49 8.50 -18.45 10.04
C ASP A 49 7.37 -18.06 9.10
N ASP A 50 6.96 -18.97 8.23
CA ASP A 50 6.03 -18.69 7.14
C ASP A 50 4.64 -18.27 7.66
N GLU A 51 4.19 -18.84 8.79
CA GLU A 51 2.91 -18.45 9.41
C GLU A 51 2.95 -16.99 9.90
N LYS A 52 4.06 -16.58 10.53
CA LYS A 52 4.25 -15.20 10.99
C LYS A 52 4.41 -14.24 9.82
N LEU A 53 5.16 -14.66 8.80
CA LEU A 53 5.36 -13.87 7.59
C LEU A 53 4.02 -13.61 6.89
N GLN A 54 3.13 -14.61 6.82
CA GLN A 54 1.81 -14.47 6.22
C GLN A 54 0.95 -13.44 6.96
N LYS A 55 0.92 -13.50 8.30
CA LYS A 55 0.19 -12.52 9.14
C LYS A 55 0.73 -11.10 8.96
N ILE A 56 2.06 -10.96 8.90
CA ILE A 56 2.71 -9.67 8.64
C ILE A 56 2.35 -9.15 7.24
N ALA A 57 2.38 -10.02 6.23
CA ALA A 57 2.06 -9.66 4.85
C ALA A 57 0.62 -9.16 4.70
N GLU A 58 -0.33 -9.83 5.35
CA GLU A 58 -1.74 -9.44 5.37
C GLU A 58 -1.94 -8.03 5.98
N VAL A 59 -1.33 -7.75 7.13
CA VAL A 59 -1.41 -6.43 7.78
C VAL A 59 -0.73 -5.34 6.93
N LEU A 60 0.37 -5.66 6.26
CA LEU A 60 1.08 -4.73 5.38
C LEU A 60 0.42 -4.60 3.98
N GLY A 61 -0.63 -5.38 3.70
CA GLY A 61 -1.35 -5.39 2.43
C GLY A 61 -0.47 -5.80 1.25
N VAL A 62 0.38 -6.81 1.43
CA VAL A 62 1.26 -7.38 0.40
C VAL A 62 1.24 -8.91 0.47
N SER A 63 1.77 -9.60 -0.54
CA SER A 63 1.94 -11.06 -0.45
C SER A 63 3.23 -11.42 0.31
N ALA A 64 3.25 -12.59 0.97
CA ALA A 64 4.47 -13.09 1.60
C ALA A 64 5.62 -13.26 0.60
N GLU A 65 5.31 -13.64 -0.65
CA GLU A 65 6.27 -13.68 -1.74
C GLU A 65 6.86 -12.30 -2.08
N ALA A 66 6.05 -11.24 -2.04
CA ALA A 66 6.54 -9.88 -2.26
C ALA A 66 7.55 -9.47 -1.19
N ILE A 67 7.37 -9.91 0.06
CA ILE A 67 8.35 -9.68 1.13
C ILE A 67 9.63 -10.49 0.88
N LYS A 68 9.52 -11.76 0.48
CA LYS A 68 10.67 -12.63 0.16
C LYS A 68 11.47 -12.12 -1.05
N ASN A 69 10.78 -11.54 -2.03
CA ASN A 69 11.37 -11.05 -3.28
C ASN A 69 11.69 -9.55 -3.27
N TYR A 70 11.39 -8.86 -2.17
CA TYR A 70 11.68 -7.45 -2.02
C TYR A 70 13.16 -7.15 -2.28
N SER A 71 13.40 -6.16 -3.14
CA SER A 71 14.70 -5.54 -3.32
C SER A 71 14.49 -4.04 -3.59
N ASP A 72 15.35 -3.20 -3.04
CA ASP A 72 15.26 -1.74 -3.25
C ASP A 72 15.39 -1.37 -4.73
N GLU A 73 16.17 -2.13 -5.50
CA GLU A 73 16.32 -1.97 -6.95
C GLU A 73 15.02 -2.29 -7.70
N THR A 74 14.31 -3.34 -7.30
CA THR A 74 13.00 -3.68 -7.85
C THR A 74 11.98 -2.56 -7.55
N VAL A 75 11.97 -2.02 -6.33
CA VAL A 75 11.08 -0.91 -5.98
C VAL A 75 11.40 0.36 -6.77
N LEU A 76 12.68 0.73 -6.88
CA LEU A 76 13.11 1.89 -7.67
C LEU A 76 12.78 1.73 -9.15
N ASN A 77 12.95 0.53 -9.71
CA ASN A 77 12.57 0.24 -11.09
C ASN A 77 11.06 0.32 -11.30
N ILE A 78 10.23 -0.12 -10.35
CA ILE A 78 8.77 0.06 -10.43
C ILE A 78 8.43 1.54 -10.39
N ILE A 79 8.94 2.28 -9.41
CA ILE A 79 8.70 3.72 -9.27
C ILE A 79 9.05 4.43 -10.58
N ASN A 80 10.25 4.19 -11.11
CA ASN A 80 10.68 4.79 -12.37
C ASN A 80 9.79 4.40 -13.55
N ASN A 81 9.34 3.15 -13.65
CA ASN A 81 8.45 2.72 -14.75
C ASN A 81 7.01 3.21 -14.57
N THR A 82 6.46 3.28 -13.35
CA THR A 82 5.10 3.79 -13.08
C THR A 82 4.98 5.28 -13.37
N PHE A 83 6.04 6.08 -13.17
CA PHE A 83 6.02 7.50 -13.53
C PHE A 83 6.33 7.75 -15.02
N SER A 84 6.97 6.82 -15.71
CA SER A 84 7.39 6.98 -17.11
C SER A 84 6.46 6.34 -18.13
N SER A 85 5.73 5.29 -17.72
CA SER A 85 4.82 4.55 -18.59
C SER A 85 3.43 4.50 -17.95
N HIS A 86 2.46 5.11 -18.61
CA HIS A 86 1.03 5.03 -18.26
C HIS A 86 0.43 3.63 -18.54
N ASP A 87 1.28 2.61 -18.72
CA ASP A 87 0.89 1.26 -19.10
C ASP A 87 0.73 0.38 -17.86
N ASN A 88 -0.51 -0.05 -17.65
CA ASN A 88 -1.00 -0.87 -16.55
C ASN A 88 -0.36 -2.28 -16.47
N SER A 89 0.48 -2.65 -17.44
CA SER A 89 1.03 -4.00 -17.58
C SER A 89 2.17 -4.31 -16.60
N THR A 90 2.90 -3.30 -16.13
CA THR A 90 4.01 -3.47 -15.17
C THR A 90 3.52 -3.67 -13.72
N ILE A 91 2.30 -3.22 -13.41
CA ILE A 91 1.66 -3.36 -12.09
C ILE A 91 1.21 -4.80 -11.80
N ASN A 92 0.97 -5.64 -12.81
CA ASN A 92 0.53 -7.03 -12.61
C ASN A 92 1.62 -7.96 -12.03
N ALA A 93 2.90 -7.61 -12.14
CA ALA A 93 3.99 -8.46 -11.64
C ALA A 93 4.14 -8.40 -10.11
N ILE A 94 3.66 -7.34 -9.47
CA ILE A 94 3.76 -7.12 -8.04
C ILE A 94 2.42 -6.56 -7.62
N ASN A 95 1.62 -7.40 -6.98
CA ASN A 95 0.20 -7.28 -6.64
C ASN A 95 -0.15 -6.04 -5.77
N VAL A 96 0.21 -4.83 -6.22
CA VAL A 96 -0.08 -3.52 -5.63
C VAL A 96 -1.22 -2.91 -6.45
N GLN A 97 -2.31 -3.67 -6.57
CA GLN A 97 -3.58 -3.08 -6.96
C GLN A 97 -4.11 -2.32 -5.72
N PRO A 98 -4.54 -1.07 -5.85
CA PRO A 98 -5.36 -0.45 -4.81
C PRO A 98 -6.53 -1.39 -4.50
N ASN A 99 -6.87 -1.61 -3.21
CA ASN A 99 -8.03 -2.43 -2.81
C ASN A 99 -9.39 -1.75 -3.10
N PHE A 100 -9.40 -0.81 -4.05
CA PHE A 100 -10.58 -0.09 -4.49
C PHE A 100 -10.49 0.05 -6.02
N ASN A 101 -11.62 -0.08 -6.68
CA ASN A 101 -11.71 0.19 -8.11
C ASN A 101 -11.66 1.72 -8.32
N PRO A 102 -10.68 2.27 -9.05
CA PRO A 102 -10.58 3.71 -9.28
C PRO A 102 -11.82 4.29 -9.97
N LEU A 103 -12.50 3.49 -10.81
CA LEU A 103 -13.76 3.90 -11.44
C LEU A 103 -14.84 4.20 -10.40
N ASP A 104 -14.92 3.43 -9.32
CA ASP A 104 -15.91 3.66 -8.26
C ASP A 104 -15.68 5.01 -7.58
N LYS A 105 -14.41 5.40 -7.38
CA LYS A 105 -14.05 6.71 -6.82
C LYS A 105 -14.36 7.87 -7.76
N VAL A 106 -14.24 7.65 -9.07
CA VAL A 106 -14.62 8.63 -10.09
C VAL A 106 -16.14 8.80 -10.11
N VAL A 107 -16.91 7.71 -10.06
CA VAL A 107 -18.39 7.75 -9.99
C VAL A 107 -18.85 8.50 -8.74
N GLU A 108 -18.28 8.18 -7.58
CA GLU A 108 -18.57 8.87 -6.31
C GLU A 108 -18.32 10.40 -6.41
N LEU A 109 -17.27 10.81 -7.12
CA LEU A 109 -16.95 12.22 -7.33
C LEU A 109 -17.96 12.91 -8.24
N TYR A 110 -18.41 12.23 -9.31
CA TYR A 110 -19.47 12.73 -10.18
C TYR A 110 -20.81 12.88 -9.46
N GLU A 111 -21.19 11.92 -8.62
CA GLU A 111 -22.43 12.00 -7.83
C GLU A 111 -22.41 13.21 -6.89
N ARG A 112 -21.29 13.46 -6.20
CA ARG A 112 -21.14 14.66 -5.36
C ARG A 112 -21.18 15.96 -6.16
N LEU A 113 -20.57 15.98 -7.34
CA LEU A 113 -20.58 17.17 -8.20
C LEU A 113 -22.00 17.48 -8.68
N VAL A 114 -22.75 16.46 -9.11
CA VAL A 114 -24.16 16.60 -9.50
C VAL A 114 -25.01 17.09 -8.33
N LEU A 115 -24.77 16.60 -7.11
CA LEU A 115 -25.47 17.07 -5.91
C LEU A 115 -25.15 18.56 -5.63
N ALA A 116 -23.88 18.94 -5.64
CA ALA A 116 -23.45 20.32 -5.42
C ALA A 116 -24.05 21.28 -6.46
N GLU A 117 -24.16 20.85 -7.72
CA GLU A 117 -24.78 21.67 -8.77
C GLU A 117 -26.29 21.85 -8.51
N LYS A 118 -26.99 20.78 -8.08
CA LYS A 118 -28.42 20.86 -7.71
C LYS A 118 -28.67 21.78 -6.52
N GLU A 119 -27.87 21.68 -5.46
CA GLU A 119 -27.97 22.53 -4.27
C GLU A 119 -27.72 24.01 -4.62
N LYS A 120 -26.73 24.26 -5.48
CA LYS A 120 -26.43 25.61 -5.98
C LYS A 120 -27.59 26.18 -6.79
N VAL A 121 -28.20 25.39 -7.68
CA VAL A 121 -29.38 25.82 -8.46
C VAL A 121 -30.55 26.13 -7.52
N GLU A 122 -30.84 25.27 -6.55
CA GLU A 122 -31.92 25.49 -5.59
C GLU A 122 -31.70 26.77 -4.76
N TYR A 123 -30.47 27.01 -4.33
CA TYR A 123 -30.10 28.25 -3.63
C TYR A 123 -30.34 29.49 -4.51
N LEU A 124 -29.95 29.44 -5.79
CA LEU A 124 -30.18 30.52 -6.74
C LEU A 124 -31.68 30.75 -7.00
N GLU A 125 -32.48 29.68 -7.12
CA GLU A 125 -33.93 29.78 -7.26
C GLU A 125 -34.59 30.43 -6.04
N LYS A 126 -34.14 30.11 -4.82
CA LYS A 126 -34.61 30.74 -3.58
C LYS A 126 -34.30 32.24 -3.56
N LEU A 127 -33.11 32.64 -4.00
CA LEU A 127 -32.73 34.05 -4.12
C LEU A 127 -33.58 34.79 -5.17
N LEU A 128 -33.91 34.14 -6.28
CA LEU A 128 -34.74 34.72 -7.34
C LEU A 128 -36.22 34.84 -6.94
N LYS A 129 -36.76 33.89 -6.17
CA LYS A 129 -38.15 33.92 -5.64
C LYS A 129 -38.34 34.90 -4.48
N GLY A 130 -37.26 35.36 -3.86
CA GLY A 130 -37.27 36.37 -2.79
C GLY A 130 -37.22 37.83 -3.27
N LYS A 131 -37.29 38.06 -4.58
CA LYS A 131 -37.49 39.38 -5.21
C LYS A 131 -38.93 39.49 -5.72
#